data_AF-A0A8W8IUQ2-F1
#
_entry.id   AF-A0A8W8IUQ2-F1
#
_cell.length_a   1.000
_cell.length_b   1.000
_cell.length_c   1.000
_cell.angle_alpha   90.00
_cell.angle_beta   90.00
_cell.angle_gamma   90.00
#
_symmetry.space_group_name_H-M   'P 1'
#
loop_
_entity.id
_entity.type
_entity.pdbx_description
1 polymer ?
#
loop_
_entity_poly.entity_id
_entity_poly.type
_entity_poly.pdbx_seq_one_letter_code
_entity_poly.pdbx_strand_id
1 'polypeptide(L)'
;METCSSIDDRSERKLDTDAQIKSLQPAPQKNSEQYLKDRDSCTKSFDNWTEYDQITFVEHLLSRMCHFQHGQINSFLKPMLQRDFITALPAKGLDHVAETILSYLDAKSLCAAEAVCKEWYRVISEGMLWKKLIERMVRTDTLWRGLAERRGWAVYLFKGKAGDTPTDHKFYRNLYPQIIEDIERIETNWRTGRHTLQRIHCRSETSKGVYCLQYDETRIISGLRDNTIKVWKSKMDSDSQMWDRNT
;
A
#
# COMPACT_ATOMS: atom_id res chain seq x y z
N MET A 1 -43.44 -25.56 -61.82
CA MET A 1 -42.55 -24.42 -62.06
C MET A 1 -41.91 -24.08 -60.73
N GLU A 2 -40.58 -24.19 -60.68
CA GLU A 2 -39.65 -23.48 -59.78
C GLU A 2 -39.74 -23.78 -58.27
N THR A 3 -38.81 -24.58 -57.69
CA THR A 3 -37.48 -24.20 -57.09
C THR A 3 -37.62 -23.33 -55.83
N CYS A 4 -36.81 -23.39 -54.78
CA CYS A 4 -35.73 -24.25 -54.28
C CYS A 4 -35.52 -23.87 -52.80
N SER A 5 -34.89 -24.76 -52.05
CA SER A 5 -34.44 -24.65 -50.65
C SER A 5 -33.66 -23.38 -50.29
N SER A 6 -33.71 -22.99 -49.01
CA SER A 6 -32.57 -22.38 -48.30
C SER A 6 -32.71 -22.62 -46.78
N ILE A 7 -31.92 -23.58 -46.29
CA ILE A 7 -31.39 -23.61 -44.92
C ILE A 7 -30.24 -22.61 -44.94
N ASP A 8 -30.15 -21.70 -43.96
CA ASP A 8 -28.83 -21.22 -43.55
C ASP A 8 -28.78 -20.88 -42.06
N ASP A 9 -27.89 -21.62 -41.42
CA ASP A 9 -27.56 -21.71 -40.01
C ASP A 9 -26.57 -20.58 -39.67
N ARG A 10 -26.98 -19.65 -38.82
CA ARG A 10 -26.17 -18.48 -38.45
C ARG A 10 -25.15 -18.88 -37.38
N SER A 11 -24.12 -19.61 -37.80
CA SER A 11 -22.91 -19.81 -37.02
C SER A 11 -21.98 -18.59 -37.17
N GLU A 12 -21.74 -17.91 -36.05
CA GLU A 12 -20.76 -16.84 -35.93
C GLU A 12 -19.35 -17.38 -36.22
N ARG A 13 -18.86 -17.13 -37.44
CA ARG A 13 -17.45 -17.34 -37.79
C ARG A 13 -16.59 -16.33 -37.01
N LYS A 14 -15.94 -16.81 -35.94
CA LYS A 14 -14.72 -16.20 -35.40
C LYS A 14 -13.71 -16.13 -36.55
N LEU A 15 -13.47 -14.94 -37.10
CA LEU A 15 -12.29 -14.72 -37.92
C LEU A 15 -11.07 -14.87 -37.00
N ASP A 16 -10.28 -15.89 -37.27
CA ASP A 16 -9.03 -16.21 -36.61
C ASP A 16 -7.96 -15.17 -36.98
N THR A 17 -8.05 -14.00 -36.36
CA THR A 17 -7.09 -12.90 -36.49
C THR A 17 -5.70 -13.25 -35.94
N ASP A 18 -5.59 -14.30 -35.11
CA ASP A 18 -4.32 -14.75 -34.54
C ASP A 18 -3.47 -15.55 -35.55
N ALA A 19 -4.11 -16.21 -36.52
CA ALA A 19 -3.43 -16.91 -37.61
C ALA A 19 -2.78 -15.94 -38.63
N GLN A 20 -3.40 -14.77 -38.86
CA GLN A 20 -2.86 -13.76 -39.78
C GLN A 20 -1.78 -12.85 -39.17
N ILE A 21 -1.66 -12.77 -37.83
CA ILE A 21 -0.59 -12.00 -37.18
C ILE A 21 0.73 -12.79 -37.13
N LYS A 22 0.68 -14.12 -37.12
CA LYS A 22 1.88 -14.99 -37.18
C LYS A 22 2.61 -14.95 -38.53
N SER A 23 1.98 -14.52 -39.61
CA SER A 23 2.58 -14.50 -40.95
C SER A 23 3.43 -13.25 -41.25
N LEU A 24 3.58 -12.33 -40.28
CA LEU A 24 4.38 -11.09 -40.43
C LEU A 24 5.68 -11.09 -39.63
N GLN A 25 6.04 -12.20 -38.97
CA GLN A 25 7.37 -12.31 -38.36
C GLN A 25 8.40 -12.61 -39.46
N PRO A 26 9.44 -11.76 -39.65
CA PRO A 26 10.54 -12.12 -40.53
C PRO A 26 11.13 -13.44 -40.06
N ALA A 27 11.32 -14.37 -41.01
CA ALA A 27 11.94 -15.67 -40.74
C ALA A 27 13.24 -15.49 -39.94
N PRO A 28 13.58 -16.39 -38.99
CA PRO A 28 14.82 -16.29 -38.25
C PRO A 28 15.98 -16.30 -39.24
N GLN A 29 16.61 -15.14 -39.42
CA GLN A 29 17.77 -14.98 -40.29
C GLN A 29 18.87 -15.88 -39.75
N LYS A 30 19.19 -16.95 -40.50
CA LYS A 30 20.33 -17.81 -40.19
C LYS A 30 21.58 -16.96 -40.28
N ASN A 31 22.28 -16.81 -39.17
CA ASN A 31 23.58 -16.17 -39.11
C ASN A 31 24.55 -16.86 -40.09
N SER A 32 25.24 -16.09 -40.92
CA SER A 32 26.24 -16.62 -41.84
C SER A 32 27.39 -17.29 -41.06
N GLU A 33 27.94 -18.39 -41.58
CA GLU A 33 29.11 -19.05 -40.99
C GLU A 33 30.31 -18.11 -40.87
N GLN A 34 30.45 -17.16 -41.81
CA GLN A 34 31.49 -16.14 -41.76
C GLN A 34 31.30 -15.20 -40.56
N TYR A 35 30.06 -14.74 -40.32
CA TYR A 35 29.75 -13.89 -39.17
C TYR A 35 30.05 -14.59 -37.84
N LEU A 36 29.76 -15.89 -37.73
CA LEU A 36 30.04 -16.65 -36.50
C LEU A 36 31.55 -16.74 -36.23
N LYS A 37 32.37 -16.99 -37.25
CA LYS A 37 33.83 -17.00 -37.13
C LYS A 37 34.38 -15.63 -36.73
N ASP A 38 33.92 -14.57 -37.37
CA ASP A 38 34.36 -13.20 -37.11
C ASP A 38 33.93 -12.74 -35.70
N ARG A 39 32.70 -13.08 -35.29
CA ARG A 39 32.19 -12.85 -33.93
C ARG A 39 33.09 -13.52 -32.90
N ASP A 40 33.35 -14.82 -33.06
CA ASP A 40 34.10 -15.59 -32.06
C ASP A 40 35.56 -15.11 -31.95
N SER A 41 36.16 -14.70 -33.07
CA SER A 41 37.49 -14.08 -33.08
C SER A 41 37.50 -12.73 -32.36
N CYS A 42 36.48 -11.89 -32.62
CA CYS A 42 36.30 -10.59 -31.98
C CYS A 42 36.08 -10.74 -30.47
N THR A 43 35.25 -11.69 -30.03
CA THR A 43 35.01 -11.97 -28.60
C THR A 43 36.29 -12.39 -27.89
N LYS A 44 37.11 -13.27 -28.48
CA LYS A 44 38.41 -13.64 -27.89
C LYS A 44 39.36 -12.45 -27.75
N SER A 45 39.34 -11.53 -28.69
CA SER A 45 40.15 -10.31 -28.62
C SER A 45 39.62 -9.39 -27.52
N PHE A 46 38.29 -9.22 -27.45
CA PHE A 46 37.60 -8.42 -26.45
C PHE A 46 37.88 -8.88 -25.01
N ASP A 47 37.87 -10.18 -24.76
CA ASP A 47 38.12 -10.76 -23.43
C ASP A 47 39.55 -10.52 -22.92
N ASN A 48 40.51 -10.28 -23.83
CA ASN A 48 41.91 -10.01 -23.50
C ASN A 48 42.22 -8.51 -23.32
N TRP A 49 41.28 -7.63 -23.61
CA TRP A 49 41.46 -6.19 -23.48
C TRP A 49 41.20 -5.69 -22.06
N THR A 50 41.70 -4.50 -21.75
CA THR A 50 41.39 -3.84 -20.47
C THR A 50 39.93 -3.36 -20.45
N GLU A 51 39.36 -3.14 -19.25
CA GLU A 51 37.99 -2.60 -19.12
C GLU A 51 37.83 -1.27 -19.89
N TYR A 52 38.87 -0.43 -19.91
CA TYR A 52 38.87 0.83 -20.65
C TYR A 52 38.82 0.63 -22.16
N ASP A 53 39.63 -0.29 -22.69
CA ASP A 53 39.66 -0.61 -24.11
C ASP A 53 38.35 -1.27 -24.57
N GLN A 54 37.77 -2.13 -23.73
CA GLN A 54 36.47 -2.75 -23.96
C GLN A 54 35.36 -1.69 -24.09
N ILE A 55 35.30 -0.73 -23.15
CA ILE A 55 34.33 0.37 -23.18
C ILE A 55 34.53 1.21 -24.44
N THR A 56 35.75 1.66 -24.71
CA THR A 56 36.07 2.49 -25.88
C THR A 56 35.71 1.80 -27.19
N PHE A 57 35.96 0.50 -27.30
CA PHE A 57 35.58 -0.29 -28.47
C PHE A 57 34.07 -0.40 -28.63
N VAL A 58 33.32 -0.66 -27.55
CA VAL A 58 31.85 -0.71 -27.60
C VAL A 58 31.27 0.66 -27.96
N GLU A 59 31.81 1.75 -27.42
CA GLU A 59 31.43 3.12 -27.80
C GLU A 59 31.68 3.38 -29.29
N HIS A 60 32.83 2.93 -29.81
CA HIS A 60 33.13 3.02 -31.23
C HIS A 60 32.10 2.24 -32.08
N LEU A 61 31.74 1.01 -31.67
CA LEU A 61 30.71 0.21 -32.35
C LEU A 61 29.34 0.88 -32.29
N LEU A 62 28.93 1.39 -31.13
CA LEU A 62 27.67 2.09 -30.94
C LEU A 62 27.61 3.35 -31.81
N SER A 63 28.70 4.11 -31.95
CA SER A 63 28.74 5.33 -32.79
C SER A 63 28.47 5.05 -34.28
N ARG A 64 28.65 3.80 -34.72
CA ARG A 64 28.46 3.35 -36.11
C ARG A 64 27.04 2.81 -36.38
N MET A 65 26.22 2.66 -35.34
CA MET A 65 24.87 2.11 -35.42
C MET A 65 23.81 3.22 -35.60
N CYS A 66 22.63 2.85 -36.09
CA CYS A 66 21.51 3.77 -36.23
C CYS A 66 20.63 3.84 -34.96
N HIS A 67 19.81 4.88 -34.86
CA HIS A 67 18.93 5.12 -33.71
C HIS A 67 18.01 3.92 -33.38
N PHE A 68 17.54 3.20 -34.40
CA PHE A 68 16.72 1.99 -34.19
C PHE A 68 17.51 0.87 -33.49
N GLN A 69 18.75 0.63 -33.91
CA GLN A 69 19.64 -0.36 -33.29
C GLN A 69 20.00 0.05 -31.86
N HIS A 70 20.24 1.35 -31.60
CA HIS A 70 20.42 1.86 -30.24
C HIS A 70 19.21 1.58 -29.35
N GLY A 71 17.99 1.73 -29.87
CA GLY A 71 16.76 1.38 -29.15
C GLY A 71 16.69 -0.10 -28.76
N GLN A 72 17.13 -1.01 -29.65
CA GLN A 72 17.19 -2.44 -29.36
C GLN A 72 18.25 -2.76 -28.30
N ILE A 73 19.46 -2.20 -28.43
CA ILE A 73 20.54 -2.38 -27.44
C ILE A 73 20.13 -1.82 -26.09
N ASN A 74 19.54 -0.62 -26.04
CA ASN A 74 19.05 -0.03 -24.80
C ASN A 74 17.98 -0.91 -24.13
N SER A 75 17.06 -1.50 -24.92
CA SER A 75 16.06 -2.45 -24.39
C SER A 75 16.70 -3.72 -23.84
N PHE A 76 17.84 -4.15 -24.40
CA PHE A 76 18.64 -5.28 -23.91
C PHE A 76 19.46 -4.92 -22.66
N LEU A 77 20.04 -3.72 -22.59
CA LEU A 77 20.86 -3.25 -21.47
C LEU A 77 20.02 -2.90 -20.24
N LYS A 78 18.82 -2.32 -20.43
CA LYS A 78 17.99 -1.80 -19.34
C LYS A 78 17.69 -2.84 -18.25
N PRO A 79 17.35 -4.11 -18.55
CA PRO A 79 17.22 -5.15 -17.53
C PRO A 79 18.54 -5.52 -16.84
N MET A 80 19.69 -5.43 -17.53
CA MET A 80 21.01 -5.74 -16.95
C MET A 80 21.48 -4.66 -15.96
N LEU A 81 21.00 -3.43 -16.13
CA LEU A 81 21.32 -2.29 -15.27
C LEU A 81 20.36 -2.15 -14.08
N GLN A 82 19.18 -2.76 -14.16
CA GLN A 82 18.20 -2.74 -13.09
C GLN A 82 18.43 -3.90 -12.12
N ARG A 83 18.28 -3.64 -10.83
CA ARG A 83 18.22 -4.68 -9.81
C ARG A 83 16.90 -4.61 -9.07
N ASP A 84 16.26 -5.77 -8.93
CA ASP A 84 15.16 -5.94 -8.00
C ASP A 84 15.72 -6.13 -6.58
N PHE A 85 15.81 -5.04 -5.82
CA PHE A 85 16.29 -5.08 -4.45
C PHE A 85 15.40 -5.90 -3.52
N ILE A 86 14.09 -5.90 -3.76
CA ILE A 86 13.12 -6.58 -2.88
C ILE A 86 13.18 -8.09 -3.07
N THR A 87 13.59 -8.58 -4.25
CA THR A 87 13.91 -10.00 -4.46
C THR A 87 15.37 -10.33 -4.09
N ALA A 88 16.32 -9.43 -4.38
CA ALA A 88 17.75 -9.70 -4.19
C ALA A 88 18.20 -9.67 -2.72
N LEU A 89 17.56 -8.86 -1.87
CA LEU A 89 17.91 -8.75 -0.45
C LEU A 89 17.50 -9.99 0.36
N PRO A 90 16.24 -10.48 0.28
CA PRO A 90 15.85 -11.75 0.89
C PRO A 90 16.69 -12.95 0.43
N ALA A 91 17.05 -13.00 -0.86
CA ALA A 91 17.93 -14.05 -1.38
C ALA A 91 19.32 -14.10 -0.70
N LYS A 92 19.73 -13.01 -0.03
CA LYS A 92 20.96 -12.91 0.76
C LYS A 92 20.71 -12.97 2.28
N GLY A 93 19.50 -13.28 2.73
CA GLY A 93 19.10 -13.27 4.14
C GLY A 93 18.94 -11.87 4.75
N LEU A 94 18.77 -10.85 3.92
CA LEU A 94 18.61 -9.45 4.32
C LEU A 94 17.14 -8.99 4.24
N ASP A 95 16.20 -9.86 4.61
CA ASP A 95 14.75 -9.58 4.57
C ASP A 95 14.40 -8.28 5.30
N HIS A 96 14.97 -8.07 6.49
CA HIS A 96 14.76 -6.86 7.29
C HIS A 96 15.10 -5.55 6.54
N VAL A 97 16.07 -5.57 5.62
CA VAL A 97 16.43 -4.40 4.81
C VAL A 97 15.36 -4.15 3.74
N ALA A 98 14.88 -5.21 3.07
CA ALA A 98 13.79 -5.10 2.11
C ALA A 98 12.51 -4.59 2.78
N GLU A 99 12.19 -5.13 3.96
CA GLU A 99 11.08 -4.64 4.78
C GLU A 99 11.24 -3.18 5.19
N THR A 100 12.47 -2.76 5.55
CA THR A 100 12.76 -1.37 5.93
C THR A 100 12.51 -0.43 4.75
N ILE A 101 12.98 -0.78 3.55
CA ILE A 101 12.73 -0.01 2.32
C ILE A 101 11.22 0.16 2.10
N LEU A 102 10.47 -0.93 2.12
CA LEU A 102 9.03 -0.92 1.86
C LEU A 102 8.23 -0.24 3.00
N SER A 103 8.75 -0.20 4.22
CA SER A 103 8.10 0.47 5.36
C SER A 103 7.96 1.99 5.18
N TYR A 104 8.75 2.60 4.28
CA TYR A 104 8.65 4.02 3.96
C TYR A 104 7.45 4.36 3.08
N LEU A 105 6.90 3.39 2.35
CA LEU A 105 5.80 3.61 1.40
C LEU A 105 4.52 4.10 2.10
N ASP A 106 3.73 4.90 1.38
CA ASP A 106 2.36 5.23 1.74
C ASP A 106 1.42 4.07 1.34
N ALA A 107 0.16 4.12 1.77
CA ALA A 107 -0.78 3.04 1.49
C ALA A 107 -0.99 2.77 0.00
N LYS A 108 -1.02 3.82 -0.83
CA LYS A 108 -1.22 3.68 -2.27
C LYS A 108 -0.01 3.00 -2.91
N SER A 109 1.20 3.43 -2.57
CA SER A 109 2.42 2.80 -3.11
C SER A 109 2.62 1.40 -2.55
N LEU A 110 2.24 1.12 -1.30
CA LEU A 110 2.30 -0.22 -0.72
C LEU A 110 1.33 -1.19 -1.42
N CYS A 111 0.11 -0.74 -1.75
CA CYS A 111 -0.81 -1.50 -2.60
C CYS A 111 -0.23 -1.80 -3.99
N ALA A 112 0.44 -0.82 -4.60
CA ALA A 112 1.10 -1.02 -5.89
C ALA A 112 2.26 -2.02 -5.78
N ALA A 113 3.04 -1.93 -4.70
CA ALA A 113 4.15 -2.83 -4.40
C ALA A 113 3.70 -4.30 -4.28
N GLU A 114 2.54 -4.56 -3.66
CA GLU A 114 1.96 -5.91 -3.58
C GLU A 114 1.62 -6.52 -4.94
N ALA A 115 1.37 -5.70 -5.96
CA ALA A 115 1.00 -6.13 -7.30
C ALA A 115 2.21 -6.30 -8.25
N VAL A 116 3.44 -6.00 -7.79
CA VAL A 116 4.65 -6.10 -8.63
C VAL A 116 4.95 -7.56 -8.97
N CYS A 117 5.12 -8.41 -7.95
CA CYS A 117 5.32 -9.84 -8.12
C CYS A 117 5.04 -10.62 -6.83
N LYS A 118 5.09 -11.96 -6.90
CA LYS A 118 4.84 -12.85 -5.75
C LYS A 118 5.85 -12.65 -4.61
N GLU A 119 7.11 -12.35 -4.94
CA GLU A 119 8.14 -12.14 -3.93
C GLU A 119 7.94 -10.82 -3.19
N TRP A 120 7.60 -9.74 -3.90
CA TRP A 120 7.22 -8.48 -3.26
C TRP A 120 6.03 -8.66 -2.32
N TYR A 121 5.00 -9.39 -2.75
CA TYR A 121 3.87 -9.73 -1.89
C TYR A 121 4.30 -10.55 -0.66
N ARG A 122 5.21 -11.52 -0.82
CA ARG A 122 5.76 -12.33 0.29
C ARG A 122 6.46 -11.43 1.32
N VAL A 123 7.36 -10.55 0.89
CA VAL A 123 8.07 -9.61 1.78
C VAL A 123 7.09 -8.69 2.51
N ILE A 124 6.07 -8.20 1.82
CA ILE A 124 5.05 -7.30 2.40
C ILE A 124 4.19 -8.03 3.46
N SER A 125 3.78 -9.27 3.14
CA SER A 125 2.93 -10.09 4.01
C SER A 125 3.67 -10.61 5.24
N GLU A 126 4.81 -11.28 5.06
CA GLU A 126 5.63 -11.81 6.16
C GLU A 126 6.24 -10.70 7.01
N GLY A 127 6.64 -9.58 6.39
CA GLY A 127 7.15 -8.40 7.08
C GLY A 127 6.09 -7.57 7.82
N MET A 128 4.81 -7.98 7.77
CA MET A 128 3.67 -7.32 8.41
C MET A 128 3.58 -5.81 8.11
N LEU A 129 3.82 -5.40 6.87
CA LEU A 129 3.99 -3.98 6.55
C LEU A 129 2.71 -3.16 6.71
N TRP A 130 1.53 -3.74 6.49
CA TRP A 130 0.24 -3.08 6.78
C TRP A 130 0.06 -2.79 8.28
N LYS A 131 0.49 -3.71 9.14
CA LYS A 131 0.52 -3.47 10.60
C LYS A 131 1.48 -2.33 10.92
N LYS A 132 2.72 -2.38 10.41
CA LYS A 132 3.73 -1.33 10.63
C LYS A 132 3.25 0.04 10.15
N LEU A 133 2.54 0.09 9.02
CA LEU A 133 1.93 1.30 8.49
C LEU A 133 0.88 1.86 9.44
N ILE A 134 -0.08 1.04 9.89
CA ILE A 134 -1.13 1.46 10.84
C ILE A 134 -0.48 1.94 12.16
N GLU A 135 0.48 1.20 12.70
CA GLU A 135 1.20 1.58 13.91
C GLU A 135 1.98 2.89 13.76
N ARG A 136 2.57 3.14 12.58
CA ARG A 136 3.21 4.43 12.26
C ARG A 136 2.17 5.55 12.30
N MET A 137 1.02 5.37 11.65
CA MET A 137 -0.06 6.37 11.65
C MET A 137 -0.57 6.65 13.06
N VAL A 138 -0.78 5.62 13.90
CA VAL A 138 -1.21 5.79 15.30
C VAL A 138 -0.17 6.54 16.14
N ARG A 139 1.13 6.36 15.87
CA ARG A 139 2.19 7.09 16.57
C ARG A 139 2.24 8.57 16.18
N THR A 140 1.98 8.88 14.91
CA THR A 140 2.15 10.25 14.37
C THR A 140 0.87 11.08 14.37
N ASP A 141 -0.31 10.45 14.31
CA ASP A 141 -1.60 11.12 14.13
C ASP A 141 -2.53 10.86 15.33
N THR A 142 -2.98 11.94 15.96
CA THR A 142 -3.86 11.90 17.13
C THR A 142 -5.27 11.39 16.82
N LEU A 143 -5.76 11.61 15.59
CA LEU A 143 -7.04 11.08 15.14
C LEU A 143 -6.98 9.55 15.05
N TRP A 144 -5.90 9.03 14.47
CA TRP A 144 -5.68 7.58 14.38
C TRP A 144 -5.58 6.95 15.76
N ARG A 145 -4.85 7.58 16.69
CA ARG A 145 -4.76 7.10 18.07
C ARG A 145 -6.11 7.06 18.78
N GLY A 146 -6.85 8.17 18.74
CA GLY A 146 -8.18 8.24 19.38
C GLY A 146 -9.20 7.31 18.74
N LEU A 147 -9.12 7.09 17.42
CA LEU A 147 -9.98 6.14 16.72
C LEU A 147 -9.63 4.69 17.09
N ALA A 148 -8.34 4.36 17.23
CA ALA A 148 -7.86 3.04 17.65
C ALA A 148 -8.43 2.61 18.99
N GLU A 149 -8.40 3.52 19.96
CA GLU A 149 -8.90 3.32 21.31
C GLU A 149 -10.43 3.21 21.33
N ARG A 150 -11.13 4.12 20.62
CA ARG A 150 -12.60 4.15 20.59
C ARG A 150 -13.24 2.98 19.84
N ARG A 151 -12.59 2.49 18.78
CA ARG A 151 -13.06 1.34 17.99
C ARG A 151 -12.51 0.00 18.49
N GLY A 152 -11.54 0.03 19.40
CA GLY A 152 -11.01 -1.16 20.06
C GLY A 152 -9.98 -1.96 19.26
N TRP A 153 -9.54 -1.51 18.08
CA TRP A 153 -8.51 -2.22 17.30
C TRP A 153 -7.07 -1.90 17.77
N ALA A 154 -6.88 -0.97 18.69
CA ALA A 154 -5.58 -0.71 19.33
C ALA A 154 -4.99 -1.96 20.01
N VAL A 155 -5.84 -2.88 20.49
CA VAL A 155 -5.42 -4.11 21.17
C VAL A 155 -4.59 -5.05 20.29
N TYR A 156 -4.73 -4.93 18.96
CA TYR A 156 -4.01 -5.75 17.99
C TYR A 156 -2.67 -5.14 17.55
N LEU A 157 -2.26 -4.00 18.12
CA LEU A 157 -1.07 -3.24 17.75
C LEU A 157 0.02 -3.30 18.83
N PHE A 158 1.27 -3.05 18.46
CA PHE A 158 2.47 -2.88 19.29
C PHE A 158 2.93 -4.07 20.17
N LYS A 159 2.06 -5.01 20.57
CA LYS A 159 2.34 -6.34 21.14
C LYS A 159 1.02 -7.10 21.42
N GLY A 160 0.90 -8.34 20.95
CA GLY A 160 -0.22 -9.21 21.34
C GLY A 160 -0.11 -9.61 22.80
N LYS A 161 -1.23 -9.76 23.51
CA LYS A 161 -1.20 -10.39 24.84
C LYS A 161 -0.75 -11.85 24.67
N ALA A 162 -0.03 -12.38 25.66
CA ALA A 162 0.35 -13.80 25.65
C ALA A 162 -0.91 -14.67 25.57
N GLY A 163 -1.12 -15.34 24.44
CA GLY A 163 -2.29 -16.19 24.18
C GLY A 163 -3.23 -15.73 23.06
N ASP A 164 -3.06 -14.52 22.51
CA ASP A 164 -3.85 -14.09 21.35
C ASP A 164 -3.35 -14.78 20.07
N THR A 165 -4.28 -15.22 19.22
CA THR A 165 -3.95 -15.79 17.91
C THR A 165 -3.21 -14.75 17.07
N PRO A 166 -2.12 -15.11 16.37
CA PRO A 166 -1.44 -14.19 15.47
C PRO A 166 -2.43 -13.69 14.42
N THR A 167 -2.79 -12.40 14.47
CA THR A 167 -3.61 -11.78 13.44
C THR A 167 -2.81 -11.72 12.15
N ASP A 168 -3.31 -12.40 11.11
CA ASP A 168 -2.70 -12.51 9.79
C ASP A 168 -2.52 -11.12 9.12
N HIS A 169 -1.56 -11.00 8.22
CA HIS A 169 -1.30 -9.77 7.46
C HIS A 169 -2.58 -9.27 6.74
N LYS A 170 -3.45 -10.19 6.30
CA LYS A 170 -4.74 -9.91 5.67
C LYS A 170 -5.69 -9.13 6.57
N PHE A 171 -5.66 -9.36 7.88
CA PHE A 171 -6.48 -8.61 8.83
C PHE A 171 -6.14 -7.11 8.74
N TYR A 172 -4.86 -6.76 8.85
CA TYR A 172 -4.41 -5.36 8.80
C TYR A 172 -4.61 -4.73 7.43
N ARG A 173 -4.38 -5.51 6.35
CA ARG A 173 -4.68 -5.10 4.97
C ARG A 173 -6.14 -4.67 4.80
N ASN A 174 -7.06 -5.47 5.34
CA ASN A 174 -8.51 -5.23 5.26
C ASN A 174 -9.00 -4.17 6.27
N LEU A 175 -8.29 -4.00 7.39
CA LEU A 175 -8.60 -2.98 8.39
C LEU A 175 -8.28 -1.57 7.89
N TYR A 176 -7.18 -1.39 7.15
CA TYR A 176 -6.76 -0.08 6.67
C TYR A 176 -7.87 0.70 5.91
N PRO A 177 -8.54 0.13 4.88
CA PRO A 177 -9.61 0.86 4.19
C PRO A 177 -10.81 1.17 5.10
N GLN A 178 -11.13 0.31 6.08
CA GLN A 178 -12.19 0.58 7.06
C GLN A 178 -11.84 1.77 7.97
N ILE A 179 -10.57 1.92 8.35
CA ILE A 179 -10.09 3.08 9.10
C ILE A 179 -10.24 4.36 8.28
N ILE A 180 -9.89 4.32 6.99
CA ILE A 180 -10.03 5.48 6.09
C ILE A 180 -11.51 5.86 5.95
N GLU A 181 -12.40 4.90 5.71
CA GLU A 181 -13.85 5.14 5.64
C GLU A 181 -14.39 5.74 6.95
N ASP A 182 -13.91 5.27 8.10
CA ASP A 182 -14.25 5.83 9.40
C ASP A 182 -13.84 7.29 9.55
N ILE A 183 -12.63 7.64 9.11
CA ILE A 183 -12.11 9.01 9.13
C ILE A 183 -12.98 9.91 8.24
N GLU A 184 -13.23 9.49 7.00
CA GLU A 184 -14.07 10.23 6.05
C GLU A 184 -15.51 10.41 6.57
N ARG A 185 -16.06 9.39 7.23
CA ARG A 185 -17.37 9.44 7.86
C ARG A 185 -17.40 10.43 9.02
N ILE A 186 -16.36 10.45 9.86
CA ILE A 186 -16.23 11.43 10.94
C ILE A 186 -16.18 12.85 10.35
N GLU A 187 -15.34 13.11 9.35
CA GLU A 187 -15.27 14.41 8.69
C GLU A 187 -16.61 14.83 8.08
N THR A 188 -17.29 13.91 7.40
CA THR A 188 -18.61 14.17 6.81
C THR A 188 -19.63 14.53 7.89
N ASN A 189 -19.62 13.83 9.03
CA ASN A 189 -20.50 14.14 10.15
C ASN A 189 -20.23 15.52 10.73
N TRP A 190 -18.96 15.93 10.85
CA TRP A 190 -18.60 17.30 11.25
C TRP A 190 -19.10 18.34 10.25
N ARG A 191 -18.89 18.13 8.94
CA ARG A 191 -19.32 19.06 7.88
C ARG A 191 -20.84 19.19 7.78
N THR A 192 -21.57 18.11 8.05
CA THR A 192 -23.03 18.06 7.93
C THR A 192 -23.76 18.29 9.25
N GLY A 193 -23.02 18.49 10.35
CA GLY A 193 -23.61 18.66 11.68
C GLY A 193 -24.31 17.41 12.22
N ARG A 194 -24.02 16.21 11.70
CA ARG A 194 -24.57 14.95 12.23
C ARG A 194 -23.89 14.58 13.54
N HIS A 195 -24.60 14.67 14.65
CA HIS A 195 -24.07 14.40 15.99
C HIS A 195 -25.13 13.79 16.90
N THR A 196 -24.68 13.17 17.99
CA THR A 196 -25.55 12.72 19.09
C THR A 196 -25.39 13.68 20.25
N LEU A 197 -26.50 14.28 20.70
CA LEU A 197 -26.51 15.21 21.82
C LEU A 197 -26.85 14.49 23.12
N GLN A 198 -25.92 14.52 24.09
CA GLN A 198 -26.19 14.13 25.48
C GLN A 198 -26.29 15.39 26.34
N ARG A 199 -27.31 15.46 27.22
CA ARG A 199 -27.54 16.63 28.09
C ARG A 199 -27.36 16.23 29.56
N ILE A 200 -26.43 16.89 30.24
CA ILE A 200 -26.22 16.74 31.68
C ILE A 200 -26.94 17.87 32.40
N HIS A 201 -27.85 17.53 33.32
CA HIS A 201 -28.50 18.50 34.19
C HIS A 201 -27.66 18.71 35.45
N CYS A 202 -27.09 19.91 35.60
CA CYS A 202 -26.19 20.26 36.70
C CYS A 202 -26.86 20.34 38.09
N ARG A 203 -28.20 20.45 38.13
CA ARG A 203 -29.02 20.54 39.36
C ARG A 203 -28.50 21.58 40.36
N SER A 204 -28.25 22.81 39.91
CA SER A 204 -27.98 23.95 40.81
C SER A 204 -29.29 24.46 41.42
N GLU A 205 -29.32 24.60 42.75
CA GLU A 205 -30.53 24.93 43.51
C GLU A 205 -30.95 26.39 43.37
N THR A 206 -30.01 27.33 43.53
CA THR A 206 -30.30 28.77 43.65
C THR A 206 -29.87 29.56 42.42
N SER A 207 -28.69 29.27 41.89
CA SER A 207 -28.02 30.06 40.88
C SER A 207 -27.56 29.18 39.72
N LYS A 208 -28.21 29.34 38.56
CA LYS A 208 -27.94 28.50 37.37
C LYS A 208 -26.83 29.10 36.51
N GLY A 209 -25.89 28.27 36.09
CA GLY A 209 -24.83 28.64 35.14
C GLY A 209 -23.60 27.77 35.29
N VAL A 210 -22.97 27.42 34.17
CA VAL A 210 -21.65 26.76 34.13
C VAL A 210 -20.68 27.77 33.51
N TYR A 211 -19.65 28.16 34.26
CA TYR A 211 -18.68 29.17 33.81
C TYR A 211 -17.53 28.57 33.03
N CYS A 212 -17.08 27.38 33.42
CA CYS A 212 -15.96 26.70 32.79
C CYS A 212 -16.15 25.18 32.84
N LEU A 213 -15.51 24.48 31.89
CA LEU A 213 -15.44 23.03 31.87
C LEU A 213 -14.10 22.54 31.32
N GLN A 214 -13.69 21.35 31.76
CA GLN A 214 -12.59 20.58 31.19
C GLN A 214 -13.00 19.10 31.14
N TYR A 215 -12.55 18.33 30.15
CA TYR A 215 -12.89 16.91 30.05
C TYR A 215 -11.68 16.07 29.63
N ASP A 216 -11.74 14.79 30.01
CA ASP A 216 -10.88 13.72 29.51
C ASP A 216 -11.74 12.49 29.15
N GLU A 217 -11.08 11.36 28.88
CA GLU A 217 -11.76 10.11 28.51
C GLU A 217 -12.63 9.52 29.63
N THR A 218 -12.39 9.92 30.88
CA THR A 218 -13.01 9.36 32.08
C THR A 218 -14.01 10.32 32.72
N ARG A 219 -13.76 11.63 32.69
CA ARG A 219 -14.54 12.62 33.46
C ARG A 219 -14.72 13.94 32.73
N ILE A 220 -15.72 14.69 33.19
CA ILE A 220 -15.96 16.10 32.86
C ILE A 220 -15.97 16.85 34.19
N ILE A 221 -15.20 17.93 34.30
CA ILE A 221 -15.14 18.80 35.47
C ILE A 221 -15.76 20.14 35.07
N SER A 222 -16.69 20.65 35.86
CA SER A 222 -17.40 21.91 35.59
C SER A 222 -17.39 22.83 36.81
N GLY A 223 -17.13 24.12 36.61
CA GLY A 223 -17.29 25.16 37.63
C GLY A 223 -18.61 25.89 37.49
N LEU A 224 -19.43 25.92 38.55
CA LEU A 224 -20.81 26.40 38.53
C LEU A 224 -20.97 27.75 39.23
N ARG A 225 -22.08 28.44 38.93
CA ARG A 225 -22.44 29.74 39.54
C ARG A 225 -22.87 29.63 41.01
N ASP A 226 -23.18 28.44 41.49
CA ASP A 226 -23.50 28.16 42.90
C ASP A 226 -22.24 28.03 43.78
N ASN A 227 -21.08 28.46 43.28
CA ASN A 227 -19.76 28.37 43.91
C ASN A 227 -19.26 26.92 44.11
N THR A 228 -19.80 25.96 43.36
CA THR A 228 -19.36 24.55 43.41
C THR A 228 -18.59 24.12 42.17
N ILE A 229 -17.77 23.08 42.34
CA ILE A 229 -17.15 22.33 41.24
C ILE A 229 -17.77 20.94 41.22
N LYS A 230 -18.35 20.54 40.09
CA LYS A 230 -18.95 19.21 39.90
C LYS A 230 -18.13 18.36 38.95
N VAL A 231 -17.99 17.08 39.28
CA VAL A 231 -17.29 16.07 38.47
C VAL A 231 -18.29 15.03 37.97
N TRP A 232 -18.31 14.84 36.66
CA TRP A 232 -19.21 13.93 35.95
C TRP A 232 -18.40 12.81 35.30
N LYS A 233 -18.94 11.60 35.22
CA LYS A 233 -18.34 10.52 34.42
C LYS A 233 -18.61 10.77 32.93
N SER A 234 -17.57 10.70 32.08
CA SER A 234 -17.67 11.01 30.65
C SER A 234 -18.54 10.00 29.88
N LYS A 235 -18.49 8.72 30.28
CA LYS A 235 -19.45 7.69 29.83
C LYS A 235 -20.55 7.55 30.86
N MET A 236 -21.77 7.94 30.49
CA MET A 236 -22.98 7.54 31.21
C MET A 236 -23.16 6.03 31.04
N ASP A 237 -22.74 5.25 32.04
CA ASP A 237 -23.48 4.03 32.36
C ASP A 237 -24.83 4.46 32.93
N SER A 238 -25.86 3.67 32.66
CA SER A 238 -27.26 3.91 33.01
C SER A 238 -27.52 4.39 34.45
N ASP A 239 -26.59 4.16 35.38
CA ASP A 239 -26.70 4.51 36.81
C ASP A 239 -25.39 5.08 37.41
N SER A 240 -24.98 6.31 37.06
CA SER A 240 -23.77 6.92 37.64
C SER A 240 -24.10 8.08 38.59
N GLN A 241 -23.95 7.83 39.90
CA GLN A 241 -24.08 8.80 41.00
C GLN A 241 -22.97 9.89 40.99
N MET A 242 -23.37 11.07 41.46
CA MET A 242 -22.56 12.26 41.73
C MET A 242 -21.48 11.93 42.77
N TRP A 243 -20.22 12.29 42.50
CA TRP A 243 -19.17 12.31 43.52
C TRP A 243 -18.98 13.76 43.98
N ASP A 244 -19.72 14.17 45.00
CA ASP A 244 -19.46 15.43 45.70
C ASP A 244 -18.31 15.22 46.68
N ARG A 245 -17.17 15.84 46.42
CA ARG A 245 -16.17 16.09 47.46
C ARG A 245 -16.33 17.54 47.90
N ASN A 246 -16.98 17.73 49.04
CA ASN A 246 -16.88 18.98 49.78
C ASN A 246 -15.44 19.10 50.27
N THR A 247 -14.68 20.04 49.69
CA THR A 247 -13.47 20.60 50.30
C THR A 247 -13.84 21.87 51.05
#